data_AF-A0AAW2CA07-F1
#
_entry.id   AF-A0AAW2CA07-F1
#
_cell.length_a   1.000
_cell.length_b   1.000
_cell.length_c   1.000
_cell.angle_alpha   90.00
_cell.angle_beta   90.00
_cell.angle_gamma   90.00
#
_symmetry.space_group_name_H-M   'P 1'
#
loop_
_entity.id
_entity.type
_entity.pdbx_description
1 polymer ?
#
loop_
_entity_poly.entity_id
_entity_poly.type
_entity_poly.pdbx_seq_one_letter_code
_entity_poly.pdbx_strand_id
1 'polypeptide(L)'
;MDTKVLSTGVRYTNLPENYVRPESDRPRLSEFSACDDVPVIDLGLEDRTQVVKLIAEACKSYGFFQVINHGVSLEAVEKMLEVATDRVL
;
A
#
# COMPACT_ATOMS: atom_id res chain seq x y z
N MET A 1 0.96 28.83 -25.33
CA MET A 1 1.48 28.30 -24.06
C MET A 1 1.35 26.81 -24.16
N ASP A 2 2.43 26.16 -24.56
CA ASP A 2 2.46 24.73 -24.88
C ASP A 2 2.61 23.92 -23.59
N THR A 3 1.56 23.21 -23.22
CA THR A 3 1.56 22.28 -22.09
C THR A 3 2.39 21.06 -22.49
N LYS A 4 3.67 21.05 -22.11
CA LYS A 4 4.57 19.91 -22.34
C LYS A 4 4.16 18.75 -21.42
N VAL A 5 3.47 17.77 -21.99
CA VAL A 5 3.12 16.51 -21.31
C VAL A 5 4.37 15.67 -21.03
N LEU A 6 4.41 14.99 -19.88
CA LEU A 6 5.53 14.15 -19.44
C LEU A 6 5.51 12.75 -20.07
N SER A 7 4.45 12.39 -20.79
CA SER A 7 4.32 11.10 -21.47
C SER A 7 4.99 11.12 -22.85
N THR A 8 6.31 11.36 -22.88
CA THR A 8 7.12 11.04 -24.07
C THR A 8 7.69 9.64 -23.86
N GLY A 9 6.90 8.63 -24.26
CA GLY A 9 7.15 7.20 -24.05
C GLY A 9 8.43 6.67 -24.69
N VAL A 10 9.58 6.98 -24.09
CA VAL A 10 10.83 6.27 -24.34
C VAL A 10 10.69 4.88 -23.71
N ARG A 11 10.69 3.84 -24.55
CA ARG A 11 10.71 2.46 -24.09
C ARG A 11 12.12 2.13 -23.61
N TYR A 12 12.30 2.08 -22.30
CA TYR A 12 13.54 1.63 -21.70
C TYR A 12 13.61 0.09 -21.74
N THR A 13 14.71 -0.44 -22.26
CA THR A 13 14.99 -1.90 -22.21
C THR A 13 15.59 -2.33 -20.88
N ASN A 14 16.16 -1.37 -20.13
CA ASN A 14 16.77 -1.56 -18.82
C ASN A 14 16.30 -0.46 -17.86
N LEU A 15 16.32 -0.73 -16.55
CA LEU A 15 15.97 0.27 -15.55
C LEU A 15 16.93 1.47 -15.65
N PRO A 16 16.44 2.72 -15.77
CA PRO A 16 17.32 3.87 -15.82
C PRO A 16 18.11 4.04 -14.52
N GLU A 17 19.36 4.52 -14.63
CA GLU A 17 20.31 4.56 -13.51
C GLU A 17 19.79 5.34 -12.30
N ASN A 18 19.02 6.41 -12.52
CA ASN A 18 18.41 7.21 -11.45
C ASN A 18 17.31 6.49 -10.65
N TYR A 19 16.84 5.33 -11.11
CA TYR A 19 15.92 4.45 -10.37
C TYR A 19 16.64 3.23 -9.75
N VAL A 20 17.92 3.03 -10.05
CA VAL A 20 18.72 1.96 -9.45
C VAL A 20 19.06 2.36 -8.01
N ARG A 21 18.52 1.62 -7.04
CA ARG A 21 18.85 1.84 -5.62
C ARG A 21 20.28 1.40 -5.29
N PRO A 22 20.95 2.02 -4.30
CA PRO A 22 22.20 1.53 -3.74
C PRO A 22 22.08 0.07 -3.30
N GLU A 23 23.17 -0.70 -3.34
CA GLU A 23 23.16 -2.14 -3.02
C GLU A 23 22.60 -2.44 -1.62
N SER A 24 22.85 -1.57 -0.64
CA SER A 24 22.32 -1.66 0.72
C SER A 24 20.80 -1.62 0.81
N ASP A 25 20.14 -0.96 -0.16
CA ASP A 25 18.72 -0.65 -0.12
C ASP A 25 17.92 -1.58 -1.05
N ARG A 26 18.60 -2.48 -1.77
CA ARG A 26 17.96 -3.44 -2.67
C ARG A 26 17.33 -4.57 -1.84
N PRO A 27 16.07 -4.95 -2.12
CA PRO A 27 15.42 -6.02 -1.38
C PRO A 27 16.12 -7.36 -1.65
N ARG A 28 16.46 -8.08 -0.58
CA ARG A 28 17.02 -9.44 -0.66
C ARG A 28 15.91 -10.48 -0.70
N LEU A 29 15.28 -10.62 -1.86
CA LEU A 29 14.06 -11.42 -2.04
C LEU A 29 14.20 -12.90 -1.60
N SER A 30 15.41 -13.45 -1.58
CA SER A 30 15.70 -14.81 -1.10
C SER A 30 15.71 -14.96 0.43
N GLU A 31 15.76 -13.86 1.18
CA GLU A 31 15.84 -13.85 2.65
C GLU A 31 14.48 -13.60 3.31
N PHE A 32 13.42 -13.33 2.53
CA PHE A 32 12.08 -13.08 3.06
C PHE A 32 11.24 -14.36 3.09
N SER A 33 10.73 -14.71 4.27
CA SER A 33 9.57 -15.59 4.40
C SER A 33 8.28 -14.79 4.21
N ALA A 34 7.22 -15.43 3.71
CA ALA A 34 5.90 -14.84 3.71
C ALA A 34 5.54 -14.42 5.16
N CYS A 35 5.08 -13.17 5.33
CA CYS A 35 4.58 -12.67 6.60
C CYS A 35 3.07 -12.92 6.61
N ASP A 36 2.68 -14.17 6.89
CA ASP A 36 1.27 -14.58 6.91
C ASP A 36 0.55 -14.12 8.20
N ASP A 37 1.30 -13.63 9.19
CA ASP A 37 0.81 -13.31 10.53
C ASP A 37 0.45 -11.82 10.74
N VAL A 38 0.36 -11.02 9.68
CA VAL A 38 -0.03 -9.61 9.81
C VAL A 38 -1.42 -9.51 10.45
N PRO A 39 -1.59 -8.78 11.56
CA PRO A 39 -2.89 -8.68 12.24
C PRO A 39 -3.96 -8.09 11.32
N VAL A 40 -5.11 -8.75 11.25
CA VAL A 40 -6.32 -8.22 10.59
C VAL A 40 -7.35 -7.93 11.67
N ILE A 41 -7.77 -6.66 11.77
CA ILE A 41 -8.69 -6.19 12.81
C ILE A 41 -10.05 -5.88 12.21
N ASP A 42 -11.10 -6.50 12.75
CA ASP A 42 -12.48 -6.21 12.40
C ASP A 42 -12.99 -4.99 13.18
N LEU A 43 -13.25 -3.88 12.47
CA LEU A 43 -13.77 -2.65 13.07
C LEU A 43 -15.30 -2.64 13.19
N GLY A 44 -15.98 -3.66 12.65
CA GLY A 44 -17.42 -3.85 12.76
C GLY A 44 -17.86 -4.53 14.06
N LEU A 45 -16.92 -4.99 14.90
CA LEU A 45 -17.23 -5.58 16.20
C LEU A 45 -17.95 -4.57 17.11
N GLU A 46 -19.01 -5.02 17.79
CA GLU A 46 -19.78 -4.17 18.70
C GLU A 46 -18.97 -3.75 19.94
N ASP A 47 -18.09 -4.63 20.43
CA ASP A 47 -17.22 -4.33 21.57
C ASP A 47 -16.03 -3.44 21.16
N ARG A 48 -16.25 -2.13 21.25
CA ARG A 48 -15.22 -1.11 21.00
C ARG A 48 -13.99 -1.26 21.91
N THR A 49 -14.15 -1.78 23.12
CA THR A 49 -13.03 -1.94 24.07
C THR A 49 -12.09 -3.03 23.55
N GLN A 50 -12.65 -4.12 23.06
CA GLN A 50 -11.90 -5.19 22.42
C GLN A 50 -11.15 -4.70 21.17
N VAL A 51 -11.83 -3.95 20.29
CA VAL A 51 -11.20 -3.39 19.08
C VAL A 51 -10.01 -2.49 19.43
N VAL A 52 -10.17 -1.58 20.40
CA VAL A 52 -9.07 -0.70 20.86
C VAL A 52 -7.90 -1.52 21.41
N LYS A 53 -8.17 -2.60 22.15
CA LYS A 53 -7.13 -3.48 22.68
C LYS A 53 -6.36 -4.19 21.56
N LEU A 54 -7.06 -4.72 20.56
CA LEU A 54 -6.45 -5.38 19.39
C LEU A 54 -5.55 -4.40 18.61
N ILE A 55 -6.00 -3.16 18.42
CA ILE A 55 -5.20 -2.11 17.77
C ILE A 55 -3.94 -1.84 18.58
N ALA A 56 -4.06 -1.66 19.90
CA ALA A 56 -2.90 -1.41 20.76
C ALA A 56 -1.88 -2.55 20.73
N GLU A 57 -2.35 -3.81 20.73
CA GLU A 57 -1.50 -5.00 20.63
C GLU A 57 -0.80 -5.09 19.27
N ALA A 58 -1.52 -4.85 18.17
CA ALA A 58 -0.94 -4.85 16.83
C ALA A 58 0.11 -3.73 16.65
N CYS A 59 -0.17 -2.52 17.14
CA CYS A 59 0.79 -1.42 17.16
C CYS A 59 2.05 -1.77 17.94
N LYS A 60 1.92 -2.43 19.10
CA LYS A 60 3.05 -2.79 19.95
C LYS A 60 3.92 -3.90 19.36
N SER A 61 3.29 -4.91 18.77
CA SER A 61 3.99 -6.13 18.32
C SER A 61 4.48 -6.04 16.87
N TYR A 62 3.71 -5.39 15.99
CA TYR A 62 3.98 -5.33 14.54
C TYR A 62 4.28 -3.92 14.05
N GLY A 63 3.72 -2.88 14.68
CA GLY A 63 3.81 -1.49 14.21
C GLY A 63 2.90 -1.19 13.00
N PHE A 64 2.20 -2.19 12.47
CA PHE A 64 1.19 -2.06 11.42
C PHE A 64 0.15 -3.20 11.51
N PHE A 65 -1.00 -3.01 10.88
CA PHE A 65 -2.09 -3.98 10.81
C PHE A 65 -3.01 -3.67 9.61
N GLN A 66 -3.83 -4.63 9.24
CA GLN A 66 -4.91 -4.47 8.26
C GLN A 66 -6.24 -4.34 8.98
N VAL A 67 -7.24 -3.70 8.33
CA VAL A 67 -8.59 -3.56 8.89
C VAL A 67 -9.65 -4.04 7.90
N ILE A 68 -10.71 -4.63 8.44
CA ILE A 68 -11.93 -4.99 7.69
C ILE A 68 -13.15 -4.36 8.36
N ASN A 69 -14.28 -4.32 7.65
CA ASN A 69 -15.55 -3.73 8.13
C ASN A 69 -15.39 -2.29 8.68
N HIS A 70 -14.48 -1.51 8.08
CA HIS A 70 -14.15 -0.14 8.50
C HIS A 70 -15.21 0.90 8.11
N GLY A 71 -16.31 0.50 7.47
CA GLY A 71 -17.44 1.37 7.11
C GLY A 71 -17.21 2.29 5.91
N VAL A 72 -16.06 2.21 5.23
CA VAL A 72 -15.84 2.92 3.95
C VAL A 72 -16.43 2.05 2.84
N SER A 73 -17.27 2.63 1.99
CA SER A 73 -17.94 1.89 0.93
C SER A 73 -16.95 1.38 -0.12
N LEU A 74 -17.23 0.20 -0.67
CA LEU A 74 -16.43 -0.36 -1.76
C LEU A 74 -16.41 0.57 -2.97
N GLU A 75 -17.56 1.19 -3.29
CA GLU A 75 -17.69 2.19 -4.36
C GLU A 75 -16.71 3.36 -4.19
N ALA A 76 -16.48 3.85 -2.96
CA ALA A 76 -15.55 4.94 -2.72
C ALA A 76 -14.09 4.50 -2.97
N VAL A 77 -13.74 3.27 -2.58
CA VAL A 77 -12.42 2.68 -2.84
C VAL A 77 -12.22 2.48 -4.33
N GLU A 78 -13.23 1.97 -5.04
CA GLU A 78 -13.20 1.76 -6.49
C GLU A 78 -13.02 3.08 -7.24
N LYS A 79 -13.79 4.12 -6.91
CA LYS A 79 -13.64 5.46 -7.52
C LYS A 79 -12.27 6.07 -7.25
N MET A 80 -11.73 5.89 -6.05
CA MET A 80 -10.37 6.35 -5.72
C MET A 80 -9.34 5.63 -6.59
N LEU A 81 -9.47 4.31 -6.76
CA LEU A 81 -8.60 3.52 -7.63
C LEU A 81 -8.75 3.91 -9.10
N GLU A 82 -9.97 4.17 -9.55
CA GLU A 82 -10.26 4.65 -10.90
C GLU A 82 -9.51 5.95 -11.16
N VAL A 83 -9.65 6.97 -10.30
CA VAL A 83 -8.93 8.25 -10.46
C VAL A 83 -7.41 8.09 -10.37
N ALA A 84 -6.91 7.25 -9.46
CA ALA A 84 -5.48 7.04 -9.28
C ALA A 84 -4.81 6.27 -10.44
N THR A 85 -5.59 5.40 -11.09
CA THR A 85 -5.13 4.60 -12.24
C THR A 85 -5.52 5.20 -13.58
N ASP A 86 -6.37 6.23 -13.56
CA ASP A 86 -6.73 6.99 -14.74
C ASP A 86 -5.45 7.62 -15.30
N ARG A 87 -5.03 7.07 -16.45
CA ARG A 87 -3.84 7.54 -17.12
C ARG A 87 -4.17 8.92 -17.67
N VAL A 88 -3.68 9.96 -17.00
CA VAL A 88 -3.52 11.27 -17.64
C VAL A 88 -2.57 11.04 -18.82
N LEU A 89 -3.16 10.93 -20.01
CA LEU A 89 -2.49 10.75 -21.29
C LEU A 89 -1.53 11.92 -21.58
#